data_AF-A0A529FX33-F1
#
_entry.id   AF-A0A529FX33-F1
#
_cell.length_a   1.000
_cell.length_b   1.000
_cell.length_c   1.000
_cell.angle_alpha   90.00
_cell.angle_beta   90.00
_cell.angle_gamma   90.00
#
_symmetry.space_group_name_H-M   'P 1'
#
loop_
_entity.id
_entity.type
_entity.pdbx_description
1 polymer ?
#
loop_
_entity_poly.entity_id
_entity_poly.type
_entity_poly.pdbx_seq_one_letter_code
_entity_poly.pdbx_strand_id
1 'polypeptide(L)'
;LSHEIGVHLLTYFNGDAQGLAIFRNGLAGYEGMQEGLAVLAEYLVGGMTAARLRLIAARVIACQAMLAGAPFEYTFRVLHGDFGLDDRSAFNVVLRVFRGGGLAKDAIYLRGVAQVLDHLKSGGSLTPFWIGKISAAHFADIQELNARGLLRAPRLEPAFLSSDAARPRLKKAMAGIDPIDMVET
;
A
#
# COMPACT_ATOMS: atom_id res chain seq x y z
N LEU A 1 -9.13 -8.77 -5.86
CA LEU A 1 -8.17 -9.88 -6.08
C LEU A 1 -6.72 -9.38 -6.07
N SER A 2 -6.38 -8.31 -6.81
CA SER A 2 -5.01 -7.80 -6.92
C SER A 2 -4.35 -7.41 -5.59
N HIS A 3 -5.11 -6.82 -4.66
CA HIS A 3 -4.62 -6.45 -3.33
C HIS A 3 -4.18 -7.69 -2.51
N GLU A 4 -5.14 -8.54 -2.14
CA GLU A 4 -4.89 -9.67 -1.24
C GLU A 4 -4.08 -10.79 -1.90
N ILE A 5 -4.42 -11.17 -3.14
CA ILE A 5 -3.79 -12.29 -3.82
C ILE A 5 -2.55 -11.83 -4.60
N GLY A 6 -2.66 -10.74 -5.34
CA GLY A 6 -1.60 -10.25 -6.21
C GLY A 6 -0.42 -9.61 -5.46
N VAL A 7 -0.59 -9.26 -4.18
CA VAL A 7 0.48 -8.70 -3.35
C VAL A 7 0.70 -9.53 -2.09
N HIS A 8 -0.26 -9.57 -1.15
CA HIS A 8 -0.01 -10.19 0.17
C HIS A 8 0.27 -11.69 0.09
N LEU A 9 -0.56 -12.44 -0.64
CA LEU A 9 -0.38 -13.89 -0.77
C LEU A 9 0.80 -14.25 -1.70
N LEU A 10 0.96 -13.49 -2.79
CA LEU A 10 2.08 -13.67 -3.72
C LEU A 10 3.44 -13.50 -3.02
N THR A 11 3.61 -12.42 -2.27
CA THR A 11 4.86 -12.14 -1.56
C THR A 11 5.09 -13.12 -0.40
N TYR A 12 4.03 -13.65 0.22
CA TYR A 12 4.15 -14.74 1.18
C TYR A 12 4.76 -15.99 0.54
N PHE A 13 4.23 -16.46 -0.60
CA PHE A 13 4.72 -17.67 -1.26
C PHE A 13 6.11 -17.50 -1.88
N ASN A 14 6.40 -16.33 -2.47
CA ASN A 14 7.75 -16.03 -2.95
C ASN A 14 8.74 -15.95 -1.78
N GLY A 15 8.35 -15.37 -0.66
CA GLY A 15 9.17 -15.31 0.55
C GLY A 15 9.43 -16.69 1.14
N ASP A 16 8.43 -17.57 1.17
CA ASP A 16 8.58 -18.94 1.66
C ASP A 16 9.56 -19.74 0.80
N ALA A 17 9.55 -19.49 -0.51
CA ALA A 17 10.47 -20.10 -1.45
C ALA A 17 11.94 -19.71 -1.25
N GLN A 18 12.26 -18.62 -0.53
CA GLN A 18 13.65 -18.21 -0.24
C GLN A 18 14.37 -19.17 0.72
N GLY A 19 13.64 -19.97 1.51
CA GLY A 19 14.21 -20.91 2.49
C GLY A 19 14.55 -20.28 3.84
N LEU A 20 14.32 -18.97 4.02
CA LEU A 20 14.38 -18.28 5.30
C LEU A 20 13.01 -17.70 5.64
N ALA A 21 12.48 -18.05 6.81
CA ALA A 21 11.14 -17.65 7.25
C ALA A 21 10.94 -16.12 7.32
N ILE A 22 12.03 -15.35 7.47
CA ILE A 22 11.97 -13.89 7.53
C ILE A 22 11.36 -13.28 6.25
N PHE A 23 11.57 -13.88 5.08
CA PHE A 23 11.05 -13.36 3.82
C PHE A 23 9.53 -13.56 3.67
N ARG A 24 8.95 -14.62 4.26
CA ARG A 24 7.47 -14.82 4.29
C ARG A 24 6.79 -14.11 5.46
N ASN A 25 7.50 -13.92 6.57
CA ASN A 25 6.98 -13.26 7.76
C ASN A 25 6.98 -11.74 7.58
N GLY A 26 8.09 -11.20 7.07
CA GLY A 26 8.29 -9.77 6.87
C GLY A 26 9.58 -9.26 7.51
N LEU A 27 10.32 -8.44 6.77
CA LEU A 27 11.41 -7.61 7.30
C LEU A 27 10.86 -6.45 8.13
N ALA A 28 11.66 -5.85 8.99
CA ALA A 28 11.20 -4.74 9.83
C ALA A 28 10.60 -3.60 8.99
N GLY A 29 9.37 -3.18 9.32
CA GLY A 29 8.64 -2.09 8.65
C GLY A 29 8.09 -2.42 7.27
N TYR A 30 7.94 -3.70 6.91
CA TYR A 30 7.46 -4.12 5.58
C TYR A 30 6.00 -3.74 5.30
N GLU A 31 5.19 -3.52 6.34
CA GLU A 31 3.74 -3.40 6.24
C GLU A 31 3.35 -2.21 5.37
N GLY A 32 4.00 -1.06 5.57
CA GLY A 32 3.76 0.12 4.75
C GLY A 32 4.01 -0.13 3.27
N MET A 33 5.10 -0.82 2.94
CA MET A 33 5.43 -1.15 1.56
C MET A 33 4.43 -2.14 0.96
N GLN A 34 4.02 -3.18 1.70
CA GLN A 34 3.01 -4.13 1.22
C GLN A 34 1.67 -3.46 0.95
N GLU A 35 1.16 -2.64 1.88
CA GLU A 35 -0.09 -1.91 1.65
C GLU A 35 0.04 -0.90 0.50
N GLY A 36 1.21 -0.25 0.36
CA GLY A 36 1.51 0.63 -0.76
C GLY A 36 1.47 -0.08 -2.11
N LEU A 37 2.13 -1.24 -2.22
CA LEU A 37 2.11 -2.08 -3.42
C LEU A 37 0.71 -2.59 -3.72
N ALA A 38 -0.07 -2.92 -2.68
CA ALA A 38 -1.43 -3.39 -2.85
C ALA A 38 -2.38 -2.31 -3.38
N VAL A 39 -2.22 -1.06 -2.91
CA VAL A 39 -2.96 0.08 -3.44
C VAL A 39 -2.47 0.48 -4.85
N LEU A 40 -1.16 0.39 -5.12
CA LEU A 40 -0.63 0.52 -6.48
C LEU A 40 -1.26 -0.55 -7.39
N ALA A 41 -1.36 -1.80 -6.95
CA ALA A 41 -1.97 -2.88 -7.71
C ALA A 41 -3.45 -2.61 -8.01
N GLU A 42 -4.21 -2.03 -7.06
CA GLU A 42 -5.58 -1.55 -7.30
C GLU A 42 -5.61 -0.50 -8.41
N TYR A 43 -4.70 0.48 -8.38
CA TYR A 43 -4.58 1.49 -9.43
C TYR A 43 -4.24 0.90 -10.79
N LEU A 44 -3.22 0.04 -10.87
CA LEU A 44 -2.75 -0.56 -12.12
C LEU A 44 -3.83 -1.34 -12.85
N VAL A 45 -4.74 -2.01 -12.12
CA VAL A 45 -5.88 -2.72 -12.73
C VAL A 45 -7.11 -1.85 -12.97
N GLY A 46 -7.02 -0.53 -12.76
CA GLY A 46 -8.14 0.42 -12.94
C GLY A 46 -9.17 0.39 -11.82
N GLY A 47 -8.84 -0.15 -10.65
CA GLY A 47 -9.72 -0.21 -9.48
C GLY A 47 -9.64 1.02 -8.56
N MET A 48 -8.73 1.96 -8.82
CA MET A 48 -8.60 3.18 -8.02
C MET A 48 -9.60 4.24 -8.50
N THR A 49 -10.58 4.56 -7.66
CA THR A 49 -11.60 5.58 -7.91
C THR A 49 -11.45 6.75 -6.93
N ALA A 50 -12.05 7.90 -7.24
CA ALA A 50 -12.10 9.04 -6.31
C ALA A 50 -12.67 8.66 -4.93
N ALA A 51 -13.73 7.84 -4.91
CA ALA A 51 -14.30 7.33 -3.67
C ALA A 51 -13.32 6.42 -2.90
N ARG A 52 -12.56 5.59 -3.60
CA ARG A 52 -11.55 4.71 -2.99
C ARG A 52 -10.40 5.51 -2.37
N LEU A 53 -9.85 6.48 -3.10
CA LEU A 53 -8.78 7.34 -2.59
C LEU A 53 -9.28 8.19 -1.41
N ARG A 54 -10.48 8.76 -1.51
CA ARG A 54 -11.10 9.53 -0.42
C ARG A 54 -11.28 8.68 0.84
N LEU A 55 -11.68 7.41 0.70
CA LEU A 55 -11.79 6.49 1.83
C LEU A 55 -10.44 6.20 2.49
N ILE A 56 -9.37 6.03 1.70
CA ILE A 56 -8.01 5.84 2.22
C ILE A 56 -7.56 7.11 2.97
N ALA A 57 -7.73 8.30 2.37
CA ALA A 57 -7.38 9.57 2.98
C ALA A 57 -8.16 9.82 4.29
N ALA A 58 -9.47 9.58 4.30
CA ALA A 58 -10.32 9.75 5.49
C ALA A 58 -9.85 8.87 6.66
N ARG A 59 -9.34 7.67 6.39
CA ARG A 59 -8.77 6.80 7.43
C ARG A 59 -7.49 7.39 8.02
N VAL A 60 -6.65 8.05 7.23
CA VAL A 60 -5.44 8.73 7.73
C VAL A 60 -5.84 9.89 8.65
N ILE A 61 -6.79 10.72 8.23
CA ILE A 61 -7.32 11.82 9.04
C ILE A 61 -7.92 11.30 10.36
N ALA A 62 -8.71 10.22 10.30
CA ALA A 62 -9.27 9.61 11.50
C ALA A 62 -8.19 9.07 12.45
N CYS A 63 -7.15 8.42 11.91
CA CYS A 63 -6.01 7.97 12.72
C CYS A 63 -5.30 9.15 13.38
N GLN A 64 -5.09 10.25 12.66
CA GLN A 64 -4.48 11.46 13.20
C GLN A 64 -5.31 12.05 14.34
N ALA A 65 -6.62 12.22 14.15
CA ALA A 65 -7.52 12.75 15.17
C ALA A 65 -7.51 11.88 16.43
N MET A 66 -7.64 10.55 16.27
CA MET A 66 -7.59 9.59 17.36
C MET A 66 -6.25 9.65 18.12
N LEU A 67 -5.12 9.69 17.41
CA LEU A 67 -3.79 9.79 18.02
C LEU A 67 -3.57 11.13 18.75
N ALA A 68 -4.26 12.19 18.31
CA ALA A 68 -4.29 13.48 18.99
C ALA A 68 -5.24 13.49 20.22
N GLY A 69 -5.84 12.35 20.57
CA GLY A 69 -6.75 12.21 21.72
C GLY A 69 -8.18 12.69 21.43
N ALA A 70 -8.54 12.93 20.16
CA ALA A 70 -9.89 13.32 19.82
C ALA A 70 -10.87 12.17 20.07
N PRO A 71 -12.08 12.45 20.59
CA PRO A 71 -13.07 11.42 20.82
C PRO A 71 -13.77 11.00 19.52
N PHE A 72 -14.51 9.89 19.58
CA PHE A 72 -15.17 9.28 18.43
C PHE A 72 -16.10 10.27 17.71
N GLU A 73 -16.95 10.95 18.46
CA GLU A 73 -17.96 11.88 17.93
C GLU A 73 -17.33 13.11 17.29
N TYR A 74 -16.21 13.60 17.82
CA TYR A 74 -15.45 14.67 17.19
C TYR A 74 -14.91 14.21 15.85
N THR A 75 -14.25 13.04 15.81
CA THR A 75 -13.68 12.51 14.57
C THR A 75 -14.77 12.27 13.52
N PHE A 76 -15.94 11.78 13.92
CA PHE A 76 -17.09 11.61 13.03
C PHE A 76 -17.55 12.95 12.44
N ARG A 77 -17.72 13.98 13.28
CA ARG A 77 -18.10 15.33 12.82
C ARG A 77 -17.08 15.91 11.85
N VAL A 78 -15.78 15.72 12.08
CA VAL A 78 -14.74 16.18 11.15
C VAL A 78 -14.88 15.47 9.81
N LEU A 79 -15.00 14.14 9.78
CA LEU A 79 -15.13 13.41 8.51
C LEU A 79 -16.41 13.76 7.74
N HIS A 80 -17.53 13.89 8.45
CA HIS A 80 -18.83 14.19 7.83
C HIS A 80 -18.97 15.67 7.45
N GLY A 81 -18.72 16.58 8.40
CA GLY A 81 -18.93 18.01 8.24
C GLY A 81 -17.83 18.67 7.41
N ASP A 82 -16.57 18.51 7.82
CA ASP A 82 -15.45 19.22 7.18
C ASP A 82 -15.03 18.54 5.88
N PHE A 83 -15.01 17.20 5.88
CA PHE A 83 -14.62 16.40 4.73
C PHE A 83 -15.79 15.80 3.95
N GLY A 84 -17.04 16.13 4.25
CA GLY A 84 -18.20 15.79 3.40
C GLY A 84 -18.40 14.30 3.09
N LEU A 85 -17.98 13.39 3.96
CA LEU A 85 -18.33 11.96 3.83
C LEU A 85 -19.80 11.78 4.22
N ASP A 86 -20.53 10.87 3.56
CA ASP A 86 -21.87 10.48 4.02
C ASP A 86 -21.80 9.83 5.41
N ASP A 87 -22.90 9.91 6.17
CA ASP A 87 -22.99 9.42 7.55
C ASP A 87 -22.48 8.00 7.70
N ARG A 88 -22.88 7.11 6.79
CA ARG A 88 -22.52 5.69 6.84
C ARG A 88 -21.03 5.50 6.61
N SER A 89 -20.46 6.17 5.61
CA SER A 89 -19.02 6.10 5.33
C SER A 89 -18.19 6.68 6.47
N ALA A 90 -18.55 7.87 6.97
CA ALA A 90 -17.87 8.54 8.07
C ALA A 90 -17.90 7.65 9.32
N PHE A 91 -19.09 7.18 9.74
CA PHE A 91 -19.24 6.31 10.90
C PHE A 91 -18.40 5.04 10.80
N ASN A 92 -18.41 4.37 9.63
CA ASN A 92 -17.63 3.15 9.43
C ASN A 92 -16.11 3.38 9.49
N VAL A 93 -15.62 4.53 9.01
CA VAL A 93 -14.20 4.90 9.13
C VAL A 93 -13.83 5.11 10.59
N VAL A 94 -14.63 5.89 11.34
CA VAL A 94 -14.34 6.15 12.76
C VAL A 94 -14.44 4.86 13.58
N LEU A 95 -15.50 4.06 13.41
CA LEU A 95 -15.62 2.74 14.05
C LEU A 95 -14.41 1.85 13.77
N ARG A 96 -13.94 1.85 12.52
CA ARG A 96 -12.76 1.08 12.13
C ARG A 96 -11.51 1.55 12.86
N VAL A 97 -11.30 2.85 13.02
CA VAL A 97 -10.11 3.40 13.65
C VAL A 97 -10.17 3.28 15.18
N PHE A 98 -11.32 3.51 15.81
CA PHE A 98 -11.48 3.48 17.27
C PHE A 98 -11.67 2.07 17.85
N ARG A 99 -11.76 1.02 17.03
CA ARG A 99 -11.93 -0.35 17.50
C ARG A 99 -10.81 -0.75 18.47
N GLY A 100 -11.17 -1.51 19.51
CA GLY A 100 -10.19 -2.10 20.42
C GLY A 100 -9.29 -1.10 21.17
N GLY A 101 -9.78 0.12 21.42
CA GLY A 101 -9.01 1.18 22.09
C GLY A 101 -8.20 2.07 21.14
N GLY A 102 -8.28 1.82 19.83
CA GLY A 102 -7.65 2.62 18.80
C GLY A 102 -6.62 1.83 17.97
N LEU A 103 -6.76 1.87 16.65
CA LEU A 103 -5.96 1.10 15.70
C LEU A 103 -5.52 1.98 14.53
N ALA A 104 -4.33 2.57 14.66
CA ALA A 104 -3.76 3.50 13.67
C ALA A 104 -3.17 2.82 12.41
N LYS A 105 -3.46 1.52 12.21
CA LYS A 105 -2.86 0.75 11.11
C LYS A 105 -3.18 1.33 9.73
N ASP A 106 -4.33 1.97 9.58
CA ASP A 106 -4.75 2.48 8.28
C ASP A 106 -3.94 3.73 7.84
N ALA A 107 -3.18 4.35 8.75
CA ALA A 107 -2.25 5.43 8.39
C ALA A 107 -1.13 4.96 7.43
N ILE A 108 -0.82 3.66 7.40
CA ILE A 108 0.29 3.13 6.60
C ILE A 108 -0.03 3.05 5.11
N TYR A 109 -1.31 3.04 4.71
CA TYR A 109 -1.74 2.89 3.32
C TYR A 109 -1.26 4.05 2.45
N LEU A 110 -1.63 5.29 2.81
CA LEU A 110 -1.28 6.46 2.01
C LEU A 110 0.23 6.74 2.05
N ARG A 111 0.86 6.53 3.21
CA ARG A 111 2.32 6.59 3.35
C ARG A 111 3.01 5.57 2.45
N GLY A 112 2.52 4.34 2.42
CA GLY A 112 3.03 3.27 1.58
C GLY A 112 2.93 3.60 0.09
N VAL A 113 1.78 4.13 -0.34
CA VAL A 113 1.59 4.58 -1.73
C VAL A 113 2.59 5.68 -2.10
N ALA A 114 2.74 6.69 -1.25
CA ALA A 114 3.71 7.77 -1.48
C ALA A 114 5.14 7.21 -1.64
N GLN A 115 5.56 6.30 -0.74
CA GLN A 115 6.88 5.65 -0.83
C GLN A 115 7.06 4.85 -2.14
N VAL A 116 6.03 4.14 -2.58
CA VAL A 116 6.07 3.38 -3.83
C VAL A 116 6.18 4.29 -5.05
N LEU A 117 5.43 5.39 -5.07
CA LEU A 117 5.47 6.37 -6.16
C LEU A 117 6.81 7.10 -6.21
N ASP A 118 7.34 7.51 -5.06
CA ASP A 118 8.67 8.13 -4.95
C ASP A 118 9.77 7.18 -5.47
N HIS A 119 9.70 5.90 -5.11
CA HIS A 119 10.62 4.87 -5.57
C HIS A 119 10.57 4.70 -7.10
N LEU A 120 9.37 4.65 -7.69
CA LEU A 120 9.19 4.55 -9.13
C LEU A 120 9.69 5.81 -9.86
N LYS A 121 9.37 7.00 -9.33
CA LYS A 121 9.81 8.29 -9.84
C LYS A 121 11.33 8.42 -9.85
N SER A 122 12.02 7.83 -8.87
CA SER A 122 13.49 7.80 -8.83
C SER A 122 14.12 6.73 -9.76
N GLY A 123 13.33 6.05 -10.60
CA GLY A 123 13.81 4.99 -11.49
C GLY A 123 14.00 3.63 -10.80
N GLY A 124 13.47 3.46 -9.59
CA GLY A 124 13.56 2.23 -8.83
C GLY A 124 12.74 1.09 -9.44
N SER A 125 13.28 -0.13 -9.40
CA SER A 125 12.57 -1.33 -9.86
C SER A 125 11.62 -1.86 -8.79
N LEU A 126 10.44 -2.38 -9.21
CA LEU A 126 9.53 -3.10 -8.32
C LEU A 126 9.94 -4.56 -8.09
N THR A 127 10.78 -5.13 -8.98
CA THR A 127 11.15 -6.55 -8.96
C THR A 127 11.62 -7.04 -7.58
N PRO A 128 12.47 -6.32 -6.83
CA PRO A 128 12.93 -6.78 -5.53
C PRO A 128 11.78 -7.01 -4.54
N PHE A 129 10.70 -6.23 -4.62
CA PHE A 129 9.57 -6.35 -3.69
C PHE A 129 8.71 -7.59 -3.91
N TRP A 130 8.89 -8.30 -5.03
CA TRP A 130 8.18 -9.55 -5.30
C TRP A 130 8.89 -10.76 -4.71
N ILE A 131 10.14 -10.64 -4.24
CA ILE A 131 10.92 -11.73 -3.64
C ILE A 131 10.33 -12.18 -2.29
N GLY A 132 9.67 -11.27 -1.57
CA GLY A 132 9.09 -11.52 -0.25
C GLY A 132 8.52 -10.26 0.38
N LYS A 133 8.23 -10.31 1.67
CA LYS A 133 7.73 -9.15 2.44
C LYS A 133 8.88 -8.24 2.85
N ILE A 134 9.21 -7.29 1.98
CA ILE A 134 10.36 -6.39 2.11
C ILE A 134 9.89 -4.96 2.39
N SER A 135 10.63 -4.22 3.22
CA SER A 135 10.42 -2.78 3.43
C SER A 135 11.36 -1.96 2.55
N ALA A 136 10.97 -0.72 2.23
CA ALA A 136 11.80 0.18 1.43
C ALA A 136 13.19 0.42 2.04
N ALA A 137 13.31 0.40 3.37
CA ALA A 137 14.58 0.59 4.07
C ALA A 137 15.62 -0.50 3.77
N HIS A 138 15.18 -1.72 3.46
CA HIS A 138 16.07 -2.85 3.16
C HIS A 138 16.30 -3.05 1.66
N PHE A 139 15.85 -2.11 0.81
CA PHE A 139 15.88 -2.31 -0.63
C PHE A 139 17.31 -2.51 -1.18
N ALA A 140 18.26 -1.69 -0.72
CA ALA A 140 19.66 -1.79 -1.12
C ALA A 140 20.27 -3.15 -0.71
N ASP A 141 19.98 -3.61 0.51
CA ASP A 141 20.45 -4.90 1.01
C ASP A 141 19.91 -6.05 0.15
N ILE A 142 18.61 -6.02 -0.19
CA ILE A 142 17.99 -7.05 -1.06
C ILE A 142 18.61 -7.03 -2.46
N GLN A 143 18.88 -5.85 -3.02
CA GLN A 143 19.55 -5.77 -4.31
C GLN A 143 20.97 -6.34 -4.27
N GLU A 144 21.74 -6.05 -3.22
CA GLU A 144 23.07 -6.62 -3.03
C GLU A 144 23.02 -8.15 -2.91
N LEU A 145 22.13 -8.69 -2.07
CA LEU A 145 21.94 -10.12 -1.90
C LEU A 145 21.55 -10.80 -3.23
N ASN A 146 20.68 -10.16 -4.02
CA ASN A 146 20.32 -10.65 -5.34
C ASN A 146 21.52 -10.64 -6.31
N ALA A 147 22.29 -9.54 -6.35
CA ALA A 147 23.47 -9.41 -7.20
C ALA A 147 24.55 -10.45 -6.85
N ARG A 148 24.63 -10.87 -5.58
CA ARG A 148 25.53 -11.92 -5.09
C ARG A 148 25.01 -13.35 -5.34
N GLY A 149 23.82 -13.51 -5.92
CA GLY A 149 23.19 -14.80 -6.15
C GLY A 149 22.73 -15.51 -4.88
N LEU A 150 22.55 -14.78 -3.78
CA LEU A 150 22.12 -15.32 -2.48
C LEU A 150 20.60 -15.44 -2.36
N LEU A 151 19.85 -14.77 -3.25
CA LEU A 151 18.40 -14.84 -3.33
C LEU A 151 17.97 -15.73 -4.50
N ARG A 152 16.84 -16.41 -4.31
CA ARG A 152 16.19 -17.17 -5.37
C ARG A 152 15.28 -16.23 -6.15
N ALA A 153 15.18 -16.42 -7.45
CA ALA A 153 14.19 -15.72 -8.27
C ALA A 153 12.77 -15.92 -7.72
N PRO A 154 11.89 -14.90 -7.80
CA PRO A 154 10.49 -15.05 -7.40
C PRO A 154 9.83 -16.17 -8.22
N ARG A 155 9.05 -17.03 -7.56
CA ARG A 155 8.34 -18.13 -8.23
C ARG A 155 7.08 -17.65 -8.95
N LEU A 156 6.50 -16.57 -8.43
CA LEU A 156 5.24 -16.00 -8.89
C LEU A 156 5.48 -14.54 -9.25
N GLU A 157 4.92 -14.11 -10.38
CA GLU A 157 4.91 -12.70 -10.79
C GLU A 157 3.50 -12.12 -10.63
N PRO A 158 3.35 -10.85 -10.22
CA PRO A 158 2.03 -10.26 -10.08
C PRO A 158 1.34 -10.15 -11.44
N ALA A 159 0.21 -10.85 -11.58
CA ALA A 159 -0.54 -10.91 -12.85
C ALA A 159 -0.94 -9.53 -13.40
N PHE A 160 -1.12 -8.54 -12.53
CA PHE A 160 -1.46 -7.18 -12.94
C PHE A 160 -0.35 -6.49 -13.75
N LEU A 161 0.93 -6.83 -13.53
CA LEU A 161 2.05 -6.25 -14.29
C LEU A 161 2.04 -6.67 -15.76
N SER A 162 1.48 -7.84 -16.06
CA SER A 162 1.37 -8.37 -17.42
C SER A 162 0.13 -7.86 -18.16
N SER A 163 -0.78 -7.14 -17.49
CA SER A 163 -2.02 -6.67 -18.13
C SER A 163 -1.80 -5.44 -19.00
N ASP A 164 -2.46 -5.39 -20.16
CA ASP A 164 -2.38 -4.22 -21.06
C ASP A 164 -2.91 -2.93 -20.41
N ALA A 165 -3.90 -3.06 -19.52
CA ALA A 165 -4.47 -1.94 -18.76
C ALA A 165 -3.48 -1.33 -17.74
N ALA A 166 -2.52 -2.12 -17.24
CA ALA A 166 -1.55 -1.66 -16.26
C ALA A 166 -0.37 -0.90 -16.88
N ARG A 167 0.04 -1.26 -18.10
CA ARG A 167 1.20 -0.64 -18.77
C ARG A 167 1.15 0.90 -18.82
N PRO A 168 0.06 1.56 -19.31
CA PRO A 168 0.01 3.02 -19.34
C PRO A 168 0.01 3.64 -17.94
N ARG A 169 -0.65 2.99 -16.96
CA ARG A 169 -0.72 3.45 -15.57
C ARG A 169 0.63 3.34 -14.85
N LEU A 170 1.37 2.25 -15.09
CA LEU A 170 2.71 2.08 -14.57
C LEU A 170 3.67 3.12 -15.17
N LYS A 171 3.56 3.41 -16.46
CA LYS A 171 4.31 4.51 -17.09
C LYS A 171 3.97 5.86 -16.46
N LYS A 172 2.68 6.15 -16.20
CA LYS A 172 2.26 7.37 -15.48
C LYS A 172 2.93 7.42 -14.09
N ALA A 173 2.89 6.32 -13.34
CA ALA A 173 3.53 6.23 -12.02
C ALA A 173 5.05 6.50 -12.06
N MET A 174 5.76 5.89 -13.02
CA MET A 174 7.19 6.11 -13.22
C MET A 174 7.54 7.53 -13.68
N ALA A 175 6.62 8.22 -14.37
CA ALA A 175 6.80 9.61 -14.77
C ALA A 175 6.70 10.60 -13.60
N GLY A 176 6.29 10.13 -12.41
CA GLY A 176 6.21 10.94 -11.19
C GLY A 176 4.84 11.58 -11.01
N ILE A 177 3.89 10.79 -10.52
CA ILE A 177 2.58 11.28 -10.08
C ILE A 177 2.47 11.31 -8.56
N ASP A 178 1.55 12.14 -8.08
CA ASP A 178 1.09 12.13 -6.70
C ASP A 178 -0.11 11.17 -6.53
N PRO A 179 -0.45 10.77 -5.29
CA PRO A 179 -1.59 9.89 -5.04
C PRO A 179 -2.92 10.39 -5.62
N ILE A 180 -3.10 11.71 -5.75
CA ILE A 180 -4.30 12.31 -6.33
C ILE A 180 -4.43 12.05 -7.83
N ASP A 181 -3.33 11.91 -8.57
CA ASP A 181 -3.39 11.67 -10.02
C ASP A 181 -3.73 10.21 -10.35
N MET A 182 -3.83 9.35 -9.33
CA MET A 182 -4.26 7.95 -9.46
C MET A 182 -5.78 7.83 -9.69
N VAL A 183 -6.55 8.90 -9.47
CA VAL A 183 -8.01 8.92 -9.67
C VAL A 183 -8.44 9.63 -10.96
N GLU A 184 -7.51 10.20 -11.71
CA GLU A 184 -7.82 10.90 -12.96
C GLU A 184 -8.18 9.95 -14.12
N THR A 185 -9.45 10.10 -14.51
CA THR A 185 -10.20 9.74 -15.75
C THR A 185 -9.66 8.65 -16.66
#